data_AF-A0A9X3WKL4-F1
#
_entry.id   AF-A0A9X3WKL4-F1
#
_cell.length_a   1.000
_cell.length_b   1.000
_cell.length_c   1.000
_cell.angle_alpha   90.00
_cell.angle_beta   90.00
_cell.angle_gamma   90.00
#
_symmetry.space_group_name_H-M   'P 1'
#
loop_
_entity.id
_entity.type
_entity.pdbx_description
1 polymer ?
#
loop_
_entity_poly.entity_id
_entity_poly.type
_entity_poly.pdbx_seq_one_letter_code
_entity_poly.pdbx_strand_id
1 'polypeptide(L)'
;MASYEKRGENSWRLIVEAGYDANGKRIKRSKSIRIEDAALLKTKKRLQNYLDEELLKFKIEVEAGEYIKPEKLLFGDFVKEWEKSTLVRN
;
A
#
# COMPACT_ATOMS: atom_id res chain seq x y z
N MET A 1 -5.73 -14.49 -4.38
CA MET A 1 -4.35 -14.91 -4.06
C MET A 1 -3.57 -13.76 -3.45
N ALA A 2 -2.54 -14.02 -2.64
CA ALA A 2 -1.68 -12.98 -2.04
C ALA A 2 -0.20 -13.30 -2.33
N SER A 3 0.59 -12.30 -2.71
CA SER A 3 2.02 -12.44 -3.03
C SER A 3 2.79 -11.15 -2.75
N TYR A 4 4.12 -11.24 -2.74
CA TYR A 4 4.98 -10.06 -2.66
C TYR A 4 6.12 -10.11 -3.70
N GLU A 5 6.56 -8.93 -4.13
CA GLU A 5 7.64 -8.76 -5.10
C GLU A 5 8.73 -7.85 -4.53
N LYS A 6 10.01 -8.21 -4.69
CA LYS A 6 11.13 -7.32 -4.34
C LYS A 6 11.24 -6.21 -5.40
N ARG A 7 11.29 -4.95 -4.95
CA ARG A 7 11.32 -3.75 -5.81
C ARG A 7 12.63 -2.98 -5.74
N GLY A 8 13.35 -3.12 -4.64
CA GLY A 8 14.65 -2.51 -4.41
C GLY A 8 15.38 -3.24 -3.30
N GLU A 9 16.52 -2.72 -2.85
CA GLU A 9 17.33 -3.35 -1.79
C GLU A 9 16.49 -3.65 -0.54
N ASN A 10 15.73 -2.63 -0.11
CA ASN A 10 14.94 -2.62 1.12
C ASN A 10 13.46 -2.35 0.87
N SER A 11 12.96 -2.64 -0.34
CA SER A 11 11.56 -2.34 -0.70
C SER A 11 10.87 -3.54 -1.34
N TRP A 12 9.64 -3.78 -0.91
CA TRP A 12 8.76 -4.84 -1.39
C TRP A 12 7.39 -4.29 -1.75
N ARG A 13 6.74 -4.92 -2.72
CA ARG A 13 5.35 -4.67 -3.09
C ARG A 13 4.52 -5.89 -2.70
N LEU A 14 3.60 -5.69 -1.77
CA LEU A 14 2.56 -6.65 -1.39
C LEU A 14 1.40 -6.55 -2.39
N ILE A 15 0.84 -7.67 -2.78
CA ILE A 15 -0.24 -7.78 -3.77
C ILE A 15 -1.29 -8.74 -3.24
N VAL A 16 -2.54 -8.30 -3.19
CA VAL A 16 -3.70 -9.10 -2.79
C VAL A 16 -4.76 -8.98 -3.87
N GLU A 17 -5.26 -10.12 -4.35
CA GLU A 17 -6.41 -10.16 -5.26
C GLU A 17 -7.72 -10.10 -4.47
N ALA A 18 -8.56 -9.12 -4.79
CA ALA A 18 -9.83 -8.81 -4.12
C ALA A 18 -11.05 -9.16 -4.99
N GLY A 19 -10.96 -10.23 -5.77
CA GLY A 19 -12.02 -10.70 -6.67
C GLY A 19 -11.92 -10.19 -8.11
N TYR A 20 -13.06 -10.12 -8.78
CA TYR A 20 -13.19 -9.75 -10.19
C TYR A 20 -14.16 -8.56 -10.34
N ASP A 21 -13.89 -7.69 -11.30
CA ASP A 21 -14.82 -6.63 -11.67
C ASP A 21 -15.98 -7.18 -12.54
N ALA A 22 -16.95 -6.32 -12.85
CA ALA A 22 -18.10 -6.66 -13.69
C ALA A 22 -17.72 -7.13 -15.12
N ASN A 23 -16.49 -6.85 -15.56
CA ASN A 23 -15.97 -7.23 -16.86
C ASN A 23 -15.08 -8.50 -16.78
N GLY A 24 -15.00 -9.15 -15.61
CA GLY A 24 -14.19 -10.35 -15.38
C GLY A 24 -12.69 -10.07 -15.22
N LYS A 25 -12.27 -8.82 -15.04
CA LYS A 25 -10.87 -8.46 -14.77
C LYS A 25 -10.59 -8.56 -13.27
N ARG A 26 -9.45 -9.16 -12.93
CA ARG A 26 -9.03 -9.30 -11.53
C ARG A 26 -8.76 -7.95 -10.87
N ILE A 27 -9.41 -7.72 -9.74
CA ILE A 27 -9.15 -6.56 -8.88
C ILE A 27 -7.94 -6.90 -8.02
N LYS A 28 -6.84 -6.17 -8.23
CA LYS A 28 -5.62 -6.33 -7.43
C LYS A 28 -5.38 -5.07 -6.60
N ARG A 29 -5.20 -5.25 -5.30
CA ARG A 29 -4.73 -4.22 -4.38
C ARG A 29 -3.23 -4.43 -4.19
N SER A 30 -2.48 -3.33 -4.20
CA SER A 30 -1.05 -3.38 -3.95
C SER A 30 -0.63 -2.30 -2.95
N LYS A 31 0.31 -2.66 -2.08
CA LYS A 31 0.89 -1.80 -1.04
C LYS A 31 2.40 -1.95 -1.10
N SER A 32 3.12 -0.84 -1.05
CA SER A 32 4.59 -0.87 -1.02
C SER A 32 5.08 -0.64 0.39
N ILE A 33 5.99 -1.50 0.85
CA ILE A 33 6.64 -1.42 2.15
C ILE A 33 8.14 -1.22 1.99
N ARG A 34 8.73 -0.47 2.92
CA ARG A 34 10.18 -0.26 3.02
C ARG A 34 10.63 -0.74 4.39
N ILE A 35 11.67 -1.57 4.43
CA ILE A 35 12.20 -2.14 5.68
C ILE A 35 13.50 -1.43 6.00
N GLU A 36 13.51 -0.64 7.07
CA GLU A 36 14.69 0.13 7.48
C GLU A 36 15.54 -0.61 8.52
N ASP A 37 14.97 -1.63 9.17
CA ASP A 37 15.70 -2.45 10.15
C ASP A 37 16.71 -3.38 9.46
N ALA A 38 17.99 -3.03 9.60
CA ALA A 38 19.12 -3.79 9.09
C ALA A 38 19.23 -5.21 9.68
N ALA A 39 18.69 -5.47 10.87
CA ALA A 39 18.72 -6.80 11.48
C ALA A 39 17.78 -7.79 10.77
N LEU A 40 16.61 -7.30 10.32
CA LEU A 40 15.66 -8.09 9.53
C LEU A 40 16.24 -8.43 8.15
N LEU A 41 16.93 -7.47 7.52
CA LEU A 41 17.51 -7.63 6.18
C LEU A 41 18.64 -8.67 6.11
N LYS A 42 19.36 -8.89 7.22
CA LYS A 42 20.48 -9.84 7.28
C LYS A 42 20.03 -11.30 7.31
N THR A 43 18.83 -11.58 7.84
CA THR A 43 18.38 -12.96 8.07
C THR A 43 17.21 -13.32 7.18
N LYS A 44 17.44 -14.17 6.17
CA LYS A 44 16.41 -14.58 5.18
C LYS A 44 15.10 -15.08 5.83
N LYS A 45 15.21 -15.92 6.86
CA LYS A 45 14.03 -16.48 7.56
C LYS A 45 13.23 -15.40 8.30
N ARG A 46 13.91 -14.46 8.98
CA ARG A 46 13.24 -13.36 9.70
C ARG A 46 12.57 -12.40 8.72
N LEU A 47 13.27 -12.07 7.63
CA LEU A 47 12.72 -11.26 6.55
C LEU A 47 11.46 -11.91 5.97
N GLN A 48 11.50 -13.21 5.69
CA GLN A 48 10.35 -13.91 5.13
C GLN A 48 9.15 -13.91 6.08
N ASN A 49 9.37 -14.27 7.35
CA ASN A 49 8.31 -14.22 8.37
C ASN A 49 7.69 -12.81 8.47
N TYR A 50 8.53 -11.78 8.48
CA TYR A 50 8.04 -10.39 8.53
C TYR A 50 7.20 -10.02 7.30
N LEU A 51 7.65 -10.40 6.10
CA LEU A 51 6.89 -10.16 4.87
C LEU A 51 5.57 -10.93 4.86
N ASP A 52 5.54 -12.15 5.38
CA ASP A 52 4.33 -12.97 5.50
C ASP A 52 3.33 -12.36 6.48
N GLU A 53 3.80 -11.86 7.63
CA GLU A 53 2.99 -11.14 8.61
C GLU A 53 2.38 -9.86 8.02
N GLU A 54 3.20 -9.04 7.35
CA GLU A 54 2.73 -7.81 6.69
C GLU A 54 1.76 -8.11 5.54
N LEU A 55 1.99 -9.18 4.79
CA LEU A 55 1.08 -9.63 3.74
C LEU A 55 -0.26 -10.09 4.33
N LEU A 56 -0.25 -10.79 5.47
CA LEU A 56 -1.46 -11.22 6.16
C LEU A 56 -2.26 -10.01 6.68
N LYS A 57 -1.61 -9.04 7.33
CA LYS A 57 -2.25 -7.79 7.76
C LYS A 57 -2.89 -7.07 6.58
N PHE A 58 -2.14 -6.91 5.48
CA PHE A 58 -2.65 -6.27 4.28
C PHE A 58 -3.82 -7.04 3.65
N LYS A 59 -3.80 -8.37 3.68
CA LYS A 59 -4.92 -9.20 3.23
C LYS A 59 -6.17 -8.93 4.09
N ILE A 60 -6.03 -8.91 5.42
CA ILE A 60 -7.13 -8.60 6.34
C ILE A 60 -7.69 -7.19 6.07
N GLU A 61 -6.83 -6.17 5.92
CA GLU A 61 -7.25 -4.79 5.56
C GLU A 61 -8.08 -4.77 4.27
N VAL A 62 -7.66 -5.53 3.25
CA VAL A 62 -8.36 -5.59 1.95
C VAL A 62 -9.69 -6.34 2.05
N GLU A 63 -9.73 -7.45 2.78
CA GLU A 63 -10.94 -8.27 2.96
C GLU A 63 -11.98 -7.58 3.86
N ALA A 64 -11.54 -6.86 4.89
CA ALA A 64 -12.41 -6.05 5.74
C ALA A 64 -13.02 -4.83 5.01
N GLY A 65 -12.57 -4.52 3.79
CA GLY A 65 -12.97 -3.32 3.06
C GLY A 65 -12.37 -2.02 3.62
N GLU A 66 -11.52 -2.11 4.64
CA GLU A 66 -10.88 -0.99 5.32
C GLU A 66 -9.65 -0.46 4.58
N TYR A 67 -9.19 -1.15 3.53
CA TYR A 67 -8.13 -0.64 2.68
C TYR A 67 -8.61 0.55 1.83
N ILE A 68 -8.57 1.74 2.44
CA ILE A 68 -8.66 3.01 1.73
C ILE A 68 -7.32 3.18 1.01
N LYS A 69 -7.32 2.95 -0.31
CA LYS A 69 -6.15 3.28 -1.15
C LYS A 69 -5.82 4.74 -0.85
N PRO A 70 -4.61 5.08 -0.39
CA PRO A 70 -4.25 6.47 -0.18
C PRO A 70 -4.42 7.17 -1.52
N GLU A 71 -5.44 8.03 -1.60
CA GLU A 71 -5.60 8.91 -2.74
C GLU A 71 -4.34 9.75 -2.77
N LYS A 72 -3.64 9.71 -3.90
CA LYS A 72 -2.57 10.66 -4.15
C LYS A 72 -3.26 11.98 -4.36
N LEU A 73 -3.48 12.71 -3.28
CA LEU A 73 -3.85 14.11 -3.35
C LEU A 73 -2.68 14.77 -4.08
N LEU A 74 -2.89 15.09 -5.37
CA LEU A 74 -1.83 15.72 -6.15
C LEU A 74 -1.54 17.06 -5.48
N PHE A 75 -0.27 17.46 -5.45
CA PHE A 75 0.09 18.75 -4.88
C PHE A 75 -0.72 19.91 -5.51
N GLY A 76 -1.08 19.80 -6.79
CA GLY A 76 -1.98 20.76 -7.45
C GLY A 76 -3.41 20.78 -6.89
N ASP A 77 -3.95 19.64 -6.44
CA ASP A 77 -5.26 19.59 -5.78
C ASP A 77 -5.19 20.17 -4.37
N PHE A 78 -4.06 20.00 -3.68
CA PHE A 78 -3.79 20.66 -2.40
C PHE A 78 -3.75 22.19 -2.55
N VAL A 79 -3.07 22.73 -3.57
CA VAL A 79 -3.00 24.19 -3.81
C VAL A 79 -4.39 24.80 -4.04
N LYS A 80 -5.26 24.13 -4.82
CA LYS A 80 -6.64 24.60 -5.04
C LYS A 80 -7.46 24.68 -3.75
N GLU A 81 -7.33 23.68 -2.88
CA GLU A 81 -8.04 23.67 -1.59
C GLU A 81 -7.47 24.74 -0.64
N TRP A 82 -6.16 24.98 -0.69
CA TRP A 82 -5.49 26.01 0.09
C TRP A 82 -5.88 27.44 -0.34
N GLU A 83 -5.99 27.71 -1.65
CA GLU A 83 -6.49 28.99 -2.18
C GLU A 83 -7.94 29.24 -1.72
N LYS A 84 -8.79 28.23 -1.79
CA LYS A 84 -10.18 28.32 -1.33
C LYS A 84 -10.29 28.64 0.16
N SER A 85 -9.43 28.06 0.99
CA SER A 85 -9.41 28.30 2.45
C SER A 85 -8.89 29.69 2.82
N THR A 86 -7.93 30.23 2.06
CA THR A 86 -7.30 31.53 2.34
C THR A 86 -8.11 32.73 1.83
N LEU A 87 -8.94 32.56 0.79
CA LEU A 87 -9.78 33.61 0.23
C LEU A 87 -11.05 33.93 1.05
N VAL A 88 -11.42 33.11 2.03
CA VAL A 88 -12.58 33.35 2.93
C VAL A 88 -12.22 34.25 4.12
N ARG A 89 -11.00 34.81 4.16
CA ARG A 89 -10.47 35.62 5.27
C ARG A 89 -10.03 37.04 4.89
N ASN A 90 -10.66 37.65 3.90
CA ASN A 90 -10.58 39.09 3.64
C ASN A 90 -11.98 39.71 3.53
#